data_AF-A0A838I922-F1
#
_entry.id   AF-A0A838I922-F1
#
_cell.length_a   1.000
_cell.length_b   1.000
_cell.length_c   1.000
_cell.angle_alpha   90.00
_cell.angle_beta   90.00
_cell.angle_gamma   90.00
#
_symmetry.space_group_name_H-M   'P 1'
#
loop_
_entity.id
_entity.type
_entity.pdbx_description
1 polymer ?
#
loop_
_entity_poly.entity_id
_entity_poly.type
_entity_poly.pdbx_seq_one_letter_code
_entity_poly.pdbx_strand_id
1 'polypeptide(L)'
;MDKTARHPPVMEWVCLLFLGAAFATIQLLIGGTRLVFSVPSYAILGLLGVAALPLLRVAKPFPSRFCLAITGAFVAWILIRACLSPVPYIAQSDIYSALAALIVYFFVACILTDARQRMILLTLLLMLGTCHVFVGALQFRDGNNFMPISWLQRYDYGTRASGFYVCPNHLAGLLEVIGIIGLSMDCWSRWPVWGKMC
;
A
#
# COMPACT_ATOMS: atom_id res chain seq x y z
N MET A 1 -11.94 -13.78 -34.10
CA MET A 1 -11.63 -13.03 -32.86
C MET A 1 -12.26 -13.80 -31.71
N ASP A 2 -11.49 -14.73 -31.17
CA ASP A 2 -12.01 -15.76 -30.29
C ASP A 2 -12.20 -15.20 -28.88
N LYS A 3 -13.42 -15.31 -28.34
CA LYS A 3 -13.79 -14.92 -26.97
C LYS A 3 -13.36 -16.03 -26.00
N THR A 4 -12.12 -16.49 -26.12
CA THR A 4 -11.60 -17.64 -25.38
C THR A 4 -11.39 -17.27 -23.91
N ALA A 5 -12.28 -17.80 -23.08
CA ALA A 5 -12.18 -18.01 -21.64
C ALA A 5 -11.53 -16.87 -20.83
N ARG A 6 -12.32 -15.83 -20.52
CA ARG A 6 -12.04 -15.01 -19.33
C ARG A 6 -12.10 -15.93 -18.11
N HIS A 7 -10.94 -16.30 -17.57
CA HIS A 7 -10.89 -16.83 -16.20
C HIS A 7 -11.66 -15.89 -15.27
N PRO A 8 -12.37 -16.45 -14.26
CA PRO A 8 -13.42 -15.72 -13.59
C PRO A 8 -12.85 -14.51 -12.84
N PRO A 9 -13.51 -13.34 -12.94
CA PRO A 9 -13.14 -12.13 -12.19
C PRO A 9 -13.02 -12.38 -10.68
N VAL A 10 -13.61 -13.47 -10.19
CA VAL A 10 -13.60 -13.91 -8.78
C VAL A 10 -12.20 -13.94 -8.18
N MET A 11 -11.20 -14.54 -8.85
CA MET A 11 -9.86 -14.64 -8.24
C MET A 11 -9.19 -13.27 -8.10
N GLU A 12 -9.36 -12.39 -9.08
CA GLU A 12 -8.84 -11.01 -9.01
C GLU A 12 -9.52 -10.22 -7.88
N TRP A 13 -10.83 -10.39 -7.68
CA TRP A 13 -11.56 -9.79 -6.56
C TRP A 13 -11.10 -10.34 -5.21
N VAL A 14 -10.85 -11.65 -5.11
CA VAL A 14 -10.27 -12.25 -3.91
C VAL A 14 -8.92 -11.62 -3.63
N CYS A 15 -8.02 -11.55 -4.61
CA CYS A 15 -6.72 -10.91 -4.43
C CYS A 15 -6.83 -9.43 -4.05
N LEU A 16 -7.77 -8.68 -4.64
CA LEU A 16 -8.02 -7.28 -4.27
C LEU A 16 -8.52 -7.16 -2.83
N LEU A 17 -9.36 -8.09 -2.37
CA LEU A 17 -9.80 -8.17 -0.98
C LEU A 17 -8.64 -8.45 -0.03
N PHE A 18 -7.74 -9.38 -0.36
CA PHE A 18 -6.52 -9.64 0.41
C PHE A 18 -5.62 -8.40 0.49
N LEU A 19 -5.45 -7.68 -0.63
CA LEU A 19 -4.67 -6.44 -0.66
C LEU A 19 -5.31 -5.34 0.20
N GLY A 20 -6.63 -5.15 0.08
CA GLY A 20 -7.38 -4.21 0.91
C GLY A 20 -7.32 -4.56 2.40
N ALA A 21 -7.44 -5.84 2.74
CA ALA A 21 -7.30 -6.34 4.10
C ALA A 21 -5.89 -6.13 4.65
N ALA A 22 -4.84 -6.35 3.85
CA ALA A 22 -3.47 -6.07 4.25
C ALA A 22 -3.25 -4.58 4.55
N PHE A 23 -3.78 -3.68 3.70
CA PHE A 23 -3.73 -2.24 3.94
C PHE A 23 -4.54 -1.81 5.16
N ALA A 24 -5.76 -2.31 5.34
CA ALA A 24 -6.53 -2.01 6.54
C ALA A 24 -5.81 -2.50 7.81
N THR A 25 -5.27 -3.71 7.78
CA THR A 25 -4.56 -4.31 8.91
C THR A 25 -3.32 -3.51 9.29
N ILE A 26 -2.48 -3.12 8.32
CA ILE A 26 -1.26 -2.34 8.63
C ILE A 26 -1.62 -0.97 9.23
N GLN A 27 -2.67 -0.32 8.73
CA GLN A 27 -3.10 0.98 9.25
C GLN A 27 -3.68 0.89 10.67
N LEU A 28 -4.49 -0.15 10.94
CA LEU A 28 -5.04 -0.40 12.28
C LEU A 28 -3.96 -0.76 13.31
N LEU A 29 -2.90 -1.45 12.89
CA LEU A 29 -1.79 -1.87 13.76
C LEU A 29 -0.67 -0.83 13.78
N ILE A 30 -1.02 0.40 14.16
CA ILE A 30 -0.11 1.54 14.29
C ILE A 30 0.77 1.78 13.05
N GLY A 31 0.22 1.58 11.85
CA GLY A 31 0.95 1.78 10.60
C GLY A 31 2.17 0.88 10.40
N GLY A 32 2.31 -0.20 11.18
CA GLY A 32 3.46 -1.11 11.05
C GLY A 32 4.80 -0.54 11.48
N THR A 33 4.83 0.48 12.35
CA THR A 33 6.08 1.10 12.84
C THR A 33 7.04 0.13 13.54
N ARG A 34 6.54 -1.04 14.00
CA ARG A 34 7.36 -2.14 14.50
C ARG A 34 7.02 -3.41 13.71
N LEU A 35 8.03 -4.24 13.51
CA LEU A 35 7.89 -5.49 12.77
C LEU A 35 6.76 -6.38 13.33
N VAL A 36 6.63 -6.48 14.65
CA VAL A 36 5.57 -7.27 15.32
C VAL A 36 4.17 -6.87 14.86
N PHE A 37 3.94 -5.57 14.63
CA PHE A 37 2.65 -5.04 14.20
C PHE A 37 2.45 -5.12 12.69
N SER A 38 3.52 -5.20 11.89
CA SER A 38 3.44 -5.34 10.44
C SER A 38 3.41 -6.80 9.96
N VAL A 39 3.89 -7.76 10.76
CA VAL A 39 3.89 -9.20 10.42
C VAL A 39 2.51 -9.70 9.96
N PRO A 40 1.37 -9.38 10.61
CA PRO A 40 0.07 -9.84 10.13
C PRO A 40 -0.26 -9.36 8.72
N SER A 41 0.04 -8.09 8.41
CA SER A 41 -0.15 -7.55 7.07
C SER A 41 0.79 -8.19 6.06
N TYR A 42 2.07 -8.39 6.41
CA TYR A 42 3.04 -9.07 5.55
C TYR A 42 2.67 -10.53 5.29
N ALA A 43 2.10 -11.23 6.28
CA ALA A 43 1.60 -12.58 6.10
C ALA A 43 0.42 -12.62 5.09
N ILE A 44 -0.53 -11.69 5.20
CA ILE A 44 -1.64 -11.53 4.24
C ILE A 44 -1.09 -11.24 2.84
N LEU A 45 -0.07 -10.37 2.71
CA LEU A 45 0.60 -10.10 1.42
C LEU A 45 1.38 -11.31 0.88
N GLY A 46 2.00 -12.11 1.74
CA GLY A 46 2.64 -13.36 1.34
C GLY A 46 1.63 -14.35 0.76
N LEU A 47 0.47 -14.52 1.43
CA LEU A 47 -0.64 -15.33 0.94
C LEU A 47 -1.20 -14.80 -0.38
N LEU A 48 -1.34 -13.47 -0.51
CA LEU A 48 -1.71 -12.82 -1.75
C LEU A 48 -0.72 -13.16 -2.88
N GLY A 49 0.58 -13.09 -2.62
CA GLY A 49 1.62 -13.42 -3.60
C GLY A 49 1.53 -14.87 -4.09
N VAL A 50 1.26 -15.82 -3.19
CA VAL A 50 1.05 -17.24 -3.55
C VAL A 50 -0.26 -17.42 -4.33
N ALA A 51 -1.36 -16.83 -3.87
CA ALA A 51 -2.67 -16.88 -4.53
C ALA A 51 -2.65 -16.23 -5.93
N ALA A 52 -1.74 -15.29 -6.15
CA ALA A 52 -1.53 -14.59 -7.42
C ALA A 52 -0.77 -15.42 -8.47
N LEU A 53 -0.04 -16.48 -8.09
CA LEU A 53 0.78 -17.26 -9.03
C LEU A 53 0.01 -17.85 -10.22
N PRO A 54 -1.23 -18.40 -10.06
CA PRO A 54 -2.02 -18.89 -11.18
C PRO A 54 -2.40 -17.77 -12.16
N LEU A 55 -2.59 -16.54 -11.67
CA LEU A 55 -2.97 -15.39 -12.50
C LEU A 55 -1.84 -14.91 -13.41
N LEU A 56 -0.58 -15.20 -13.08
CA LEU A 56 0.57 -14.86 -13.93
C LEU A 56 0.62 -15.68 -15.23
N ARG A 57 -0.11 -16.80 -15.31
CA ARG A 57 -0.21 -17.62 -16.52
C ARG A 57 -1.21 -17.07 -17.54
N VAL A 58 -2.06 -16.13 -17.13
CA VAL A 58 -3.06 -15.51 -18.01
C VAL A 58 -2.37 -14.44 -18.85
N ALA A 59 -2.57 -14.47 -20.17
CA ALA A 59 -2.02 -13.46 -21.07
C ALA A 59 -2.55 -12.06 -20.73
N LYS A 60 -1.66 -11.18 -20.25
CA LYS A 60 -1.92 -9.79 -19.90
C LYS A 60 -0.87 -8.89 -20.56
N PRO A 61 -1.18 -7.59 -20.80
CA PRO A 61 -0.18 -6.66 -21.30
C PRO A 61 1.00 -6.60 -20.33
N PHE A 62 2.21 -6.82 -20.85
CA PHE A 62 3.41 -6.80 -20.02
C PHE A 62 3.71 -5.37 -19.56
N PRO A 63 4.08 -5.17 -18.27
CA PRO A 63 4.56 -3.88 -17.81
C PRO A 63 5.88 -3.51 -18.50
N SER A 64 6.21 -2.20 -18.51
CA SER A 64 7.47 -1.71 -19.09
C SER A 64 8.68 -2.40 -18.43
N ARG A 65 9.53 -3.04 -19.25
CA ARG A 65 10.74 -3.73 -18.79
C ARG A 65 11.70 -2.80 -18.06
N PHE A 66 11.76 -1.53 -18.49
CA PHE A 66 12.59 -0.52 -17.86
C PHE A 66 12.12 -0.20 -16.43
N CYS A 67 10.80 -0.11 -16.23
CA CYS A 67 10.22 0.10 -14.91
C CYS A 67 10.52 -1.10 -13.98
N LEU A 68 10.33 -2.33 -14.48
CA LEU A 68 10.69 -3.54 -13.73
C LEU A 68 12.18 -3.59 -13.37
N ALA A 69 13.06 -3.21 -14.30
CA ALA A 69 14.51 -3.20 -14.08
C ALA A 69 14.91 -2.19 -13.01
N ILE A 70 14.36 -0.96 -13.04
CA ILE A 70 14.61 0.05 -12.02
C ILE A 70 14.09 -0.41 -10.66
N THR A 71 12.86 -0.92 -10.59
CA THR A 71 12.32 -1.45 -9.34
C THR A 71 13.17 -2.59 -8.79
N GLY A 72 13.62 -3.51 -9.65
CA GLY A 72 14.53 -4.60 -9.28
C GLY A 72 15.87 -4.09 -8.74
N ALA A 73 16.50 -3.12 -9.42
CA ALA A 73 17.74 -2.51 -8.97
C ALA A 73 17.58 -1.80 -7.62
N PHE A 74 16.48 -1.07 -7.42
CA PHE A 74 16.19 -0.39 -6.16
C PHE A 74 15.98 -1.38 -5.01
N VAL A 75 15.19 -2.44 -5.21
CA VAL A 75 15.01 -3.48 -4.19
C VAL A 75 16.32 -4.20 -3.89
N ALA A 76 17.11 -4.54 -4.91
CA ALA A 76 18.43 -5.15 -4.72
C ALA A 76 19.34 -4.26 -3.88
N TRP A 77 19.36 -2.95 -4.12
CA TRP A 77 20.09 -2.00 -3.30
C TRP A 77 19.62 -2.00 -1.83
N ILE A 78 18.30 -2.01 -1.57
CA ILE A 78 17.78 -2.07 -0.19
C ILE A 78 18.24 -3.35 0.50
N LEU A 79 18.15 -4.49 -0.20
CA LEU A 79 18.56 -5.79 0.35
C LEU A 79 20.06 -5.82 0.65
N ILE A 80 20.90 -5.30 -0.24
CA ILE A 80 22.35 -5.17 0.01
C ILE A 80 22.60 -4.30 1.23
N ARG A 81 21.95 -3.12 1.32
CA ARG A 81 22.07 -2.22 2.47
C ARG A 81 21.66 -2.90 3.78
N ALA A 82 20.55 -3.65 3.77
CA ALA A 82 20.06 -4.35 4.94
C ALA A 82 21.02 -5.46 5.38
N CYS A 83 21.56 -6.25 4.43
CA CYS A 83 22.54 -7.30 4.72
C CYS A 83 23.87 -6.76 5.28
N LEU A 84 24.26 -5.55 4.89
CA LEU A 84 25.48 -4.89 5.38
C LEU A 84 25.24 -4.07 6.67
N SER A 85 24.00 -3.98 7.15
CA SER A 85 23.67 -3.17 8.33
C SER A 85 24.21 -3.83 9.61
N PRO A 86 24.91 -3.08 10.49
CA PRO A 86 25.40 -3.61 11.75
C PRO A 86 24.29 -3.84 12.79
N VAL A 87 23.05 -3.45 12.48
CA VAL A 87 21.91 -3.49 13.41
C VAL A 87 20.81 -4.43 12.88
N PRO A 88 20.77 -5.70 13.31
CA PRO A 88 19.92 -6.73 12.70
C PRO A 88 18.43 -6.43 12.77
N TYR A 89 17.93 -5.82 13.84
CA TYR A 89 16.49 -5.57 13.99
C TYR A 89 15.96 -4.52 12.99
N ILE A 90 16.78 -3.52 12.62
CA ILE A 90 16.44 -2.54 11.57
C ILE A 90 16.50 -3.22 10.21
N ALA A 91 17.55 -4.02 9.96
CA ALA A 91 17.72 -4.76 8.72
C ALA A 91 16.53 -5.66 8.39
N GLN A 92 15.99 -6.38 9.39
CA GLN A 92 14.81 -7.22 9.21
C GLN A 92 13.60 -6.41 8.74
N SER A 93 13.32 -5.29 9.40
CA SER A 93 12.20 -4.42 9.01
C SER A 93 12.34 -3.90 7.57
N ASP A 94 13.55 -3.53 7.17
CA ASP A 94 13.84 -3.08 5.80
C ASP A 94 13.61 -4.20 4.77
N ILE A 95 14.08 -5.42 5.06
CA ILE A 95 13.90 -6.58 4.17
C ILE A 95 12.42 -6.90 4.00
N TYR A 96 11.66 -7.03 5.09
CA TYR A 96 10.24 -7.38 5.02
C TYR A 96 9.42 -6.28 4.33
N SER A 97 9.69 -5.01 4.61
CA SER A 97 9.00 -3.90 3.96
C SER A 97 9.32 -3.82 2.45
N ALA A 98 10.58 -4.04 2.06
CA ALA A 98 10.97 -4.09 0.65
C ALA A 98 10.31 -5.24 -0.11
N LEU A 99 10.28 -6.44 0.48
CA LEU A 99 9.60 -7.60 -0.11
C LEU A 99 8.09 -7.39 -0.22
N ALA A 100 7.45 -6.86 0.83
CA ALA A 100 6.03 -6.53 0.81
C ALA A 100 5.71 -5.49 -0.28
N ALA A 101 6.52 -4.43 -0.40
CA ALA A 101 6.37 -3.43 -1.44
C ALA A 101 6.55 -4.03 -2.84
N LEU A 102 7.53 -4.94 -3.02
CA LEU A 102 7.75 -5.64 -4.29
C LEU A 102 6.56 -6.51 -4.68
N ILE A 103 5.96 -7.23 -3.72
CA ILE A 103 4.75 -8.04 -3.95
C ILE A 103 3.59 -7.14 -4.38
N VAL A 104 3.34 -6.04 -3.67
CA VAL A 104 2.27 -5.08 -4.01
C VAL A 104 2.52 -4.48 -5.40
N TYR A 105 3.75 -4.08 -5.70
CA TYR A 105 4.12 -3.54 -7.00
C TYR A 105 3.87 -4.54 -8.13
N PHE A 106 4.36 -5.78 -8.02
CA PHE A 106 4.12 -6.80 -9.03
C PHE A 106 2.64 -7.15 -9.18
N PHE A 107 1.89 -7.20 -8.08
CA PHE A 107 0.46 -7.43 -8.12
C PHE A 107 -0.26 -6.32 -8.92
N VAL A 108 0.03 -5.05 -8.62
CA VAL A 108 -0.60 -3.91 -9.31
C VAL A 108 -0.14 -3.80 -10.77
N ALA A 109 1.15 -4.04 -11.04
CA ALA A 109 1.73 -3.90 -12.37
C ALA A 109 1.36 -5.06 -13.32
N CYS A 110 1.40 -6.31 -12.85
CA CYS A 110 1.24 -7.50 -13.69
C CYS A 110 -0.18 -8.08 -13.64
N ILE A 111 -0.89 -7.95 -12.52
CA ILE A 111 -2.17 -8.63 -12.32
C ILE A 111 -3.33 -7.65 -12.42
N LEU A 112 -3.25 -6.50 -11.76
CA LEU A 112 -4.30 -5.49 -11.75
C LEU A 112 -4.24 -4.60 -13.00
N THR A 113 -4.48 -5.16 -14.19
CA THR A 113 -4.40 -4.40 -15.46
C THR A 113 -5.68 -3.63 -15.80
N ASP A 114 -6.81 -4.01 -15.21
CA ASP A 114 -8.09 -3.33 -15.44
C ASP A 114 -8.12 -1.95 -14.73
N ALA A 115 -8.49 -0.91 -15.49
CA ALA A 115 -8.64 0.44 -14.99
C ALA A 115 -9.67 0.50 -13.84
N ARG A 116 -10.78 -0.26 -13.92
CA ARG A 116 -11.80 -0.28 -12.87
C ARG A 116 -11.22 -0.77 -11.54
N GLN A 117 -10.47 -1.86 -11.56
CA GLN A 117 -9.89 -2.43 -10.35
C GLN A 117 -8.80 -1.53 -9.75
N ARG A 118 -7.99 -0.88 -10.61
CA ARG A 118 -7.02 0.15 -10.17
C ARG A 118 -7.72 1.32 -9.49
N MET A 119 -8.82 1.81 -10.06
CA MET A 119 -9.61 2.88 -9.45
C MET A 119 -10.18 2.47 -8.09
N ILE A 120 -10.66 1.23 -7.95
CA ILE A 120 -11.15 0.72 -6.65
C ILE A 120 -10.03 0.71 -5.60
N LEU A 121 -8.83 0.24 -5.97
CA LEU A 121 -7.68 0.26 -5.08
C LEU A 121 -7.34 1.70 -4.62
N LEU A 122 -7.30 2.64 -5.56
CA LEU A 122 -7.01 4.05 -5.27
C LEU A 122 -8.09 4.69 -4.40
N THR A 123 -9.37 4.42 -4.67
CA THR A 123 -10.49 4.88 -3.83
C THR A 123 -10.41 4.27 -2.43
N LEU A 124 -10.02 2.99 -2.29
CA LEU A 124 -9.81 2.36 -0.98
C LEU A 124 -8.70 3.07 -0.20
N LEU A 125 -7.57 3.40 -0.84
CA LEU A 125 -6.48 4.16 -0.20
C LEU A 125 -6.95 5.56 0.23
N LEU A 126 -7.69 6.26 -0.62
CA LEU A 126 -8.28 7.57 -0.29
C LEU A 126 -9.23 7.48 0.91
N MET A 127 -10.12 6.49 0.94
CA MET A 127 -11.02 6.27 2.08
C MET A 127 -10.25 6.02 3.37
N LEU A 128 -9.20 5.20 3.34
CA LEU A 128 -8.33 5.00 4.51
C LEU A 128 -7.69 6.33 4.94
N GLY A 129 -7.15 7.11 4.00
CA GLY A 129 -6.62 8.45 4.27
C GLY A 129 -7.64 9.37 4.94
N THR A 130 -8.89 9.39 4.46
CA THR A 130 -9.98 10.15 5.07
C THR A 130 -10.29 9.69 6.49
N CYS A 131 -10.30 8.38 6.77
CA CYS A 131 -10.47 7.86 8.13
C CYS A 131 -9.35 8.35 9.06
N HIS A 132 -8.10 8.36 8.59
CA HIS A 132 -6.97 8.91 9.34
C HIS A 132 -7.12 10.41 9.63
N VAL A 133 -7.56 11.21 8.64
CA VAL A 133 -7.83 12.64 8.83
C VAL A 133 -8.96 12.85 9.84
N PHE A 134 -10.04 12.08 9.76
CA PHE A 134 -11.16 12.18 10.69
C PHE A 134 -10.74 11.90 12.12
N VAL A 135 -10.02 10.79 12.36
CA VAL A 135 -9.50 10.44 13.68
C VAL A 135 -8.47 11.47 14.16
N GLY A 136 -7.59 11.93 13.27
CA GLY A 136 -6.62 12.99 13.57
C GLY A 136 -7.28 14.31 13.97
N ALA A 137 -8.38 14.69 13.32
CA ALA A 137 -9.15 15.88 13.66
C ALA A 137 -9.82 15.76 15.03
N LEU A 138 -10.35 14.58 15.40
CA LEU A 138 -10.87 14.32 16.74
C LEU A 138 -9.76 14.41 17.81
N GLN A 139 -8.59 13.82 17.55
CA GLN A 139 -7.42 13.92 18.44
C GLN A 139 -6.99 15.38 18.65
N PHE A 140 -6.95 16.17 17.57
CA PHE A 140 -6.62 17.59 17.64
C PHE A 140 -7.65 18.39 18.44
N ARG A 141 -8.95 18.15 18.20
CA ARG A 141 -10.05 18.85 18.87
C ARG A 141 -10.08 18.59 20.38
N ASP A 142 -9.96 17.32 20.77
CA ASP A 142 -10.11 16.92 22.17
C ASP A 142 -8.80 17.09 22.97
N GLY A 143 -7.70 17.48 22.30
CA GLY A 143 -6.38 17.66 22.90
C GLY A 143 -5.83 16.39 23.56
N ASN A 144 -6.41 15.23 23.22
CA ASN A 144 -6.07 13.96 23.83
C ASN A 144 -5.47 13.03 22.77
N ASN A 145 -4.54 12.19 23.22
CA ASN A 145 -3.80 11.32 22.33
C ASN A 145 -4.46 9.95 22.16
N PHE A 146 -5.80 9.90 22.08
CA PHE A 146 -6.54 8.65 22.05
C PHE A 146 -6.19 7.79 20.82
N MET A 147 -6.20 6.48 21.02
CA MET A 147 -6.03 5.46 19.98
C MET A 147 -7.26 4.55 19.99
N PRO A 148 -7.78 4.10 18.82
CA PRO A 148 -8.93 3.19 18.78
C PRO A 148 -8.70 1.88 19.53
N ILE A 149 -7.44 1.45 19.59
CA ILE A 149 -7.01 0.24 20.30
C ILE A 149 -6.25 0.69 21.55
N SER A 150 -6.88 0.52 22.71
CA SER A 150 -6.41 1.09 23.98
C SER A 150 -5.05 0.57 24.45
N TRP A 151 -4.67 -0.66 24.08
CA TRP A 151 -3.39 -1.26 24.45
C TRP A 151 -2.22 -0.82 23.54
N LEU A 152 -2.50 -0.15 22.41
CA LEU A 152 -1.50 0.45 21.55
C LEU A 152 -1.14 1.84 22.10
N GLN A 153 -0.23 1.87 23.07
CA GLN A 153 0.26 3.13 23.63
C GLN A 153 1.11 3.90 22.61
N ARG A 154 0.93 5.22 22.56
CA ARG A 154 1.77 6.15 21.79
C ARG A 154 2.42 7.18 22.69
N TYR A 155 3.48 7.79 22.17
CA TYR A 155 4.11 8.92 22.83
C TYR A 155 3.16 10.12 22.84
N ASP A 156 3.19 10.90 23.92
CA ASP A 156 2.40 12.13 24.02
C ASP A 156 3.03 13.21 23.12
N TYR A 157 2.30 13.61 22.08
CA TYR A 157 2.69 14.67 21.16
C TYR A 157 1.83 15.94 21.36
N GLY A 158 1.15 16.06 22.51
CA GLY A 158 0.22 17.14 22.80
C GLY A 158 -0.96 17.12 21.83
N THR A 159 -1.27 18.26 21.23
CA THR A 159 -2.42 18.45 20.33
C THR A 159 -2.17 18.01 18.88
N ARG A 160 -1.07 17.30 18.57
CA ARG A 160 -0.76 16.93 17.19
C ARG A 160 -1.57 15.72 16.71
N ALA A 161 -2.27 15.88 15.58
CA ALA A 161 -3.00 14.81 14.91
C ALA A 161 -2.04 13.72 14.38
N SER A 162 -2.30 12.45 14.73
CA SER A 162 -1.55 11.30 14.20
C SER A 162 -2.44 10.24 13.54
N GLY A 163 -3.77 10.36 13.67
CA GLY A 163 -4.70 9.37 13.15
C GLY A 163 -4.45 8.02 13.81
N PHE A 164 -4.27 6.96 13.03
CA PHE A 164 -3.89 5.64 13.55
C PHE A 164 -2.38 5.44 13.76
N TYR A 165 -1.52 6.42 13.44
CA TYR A 165 -0.06 6.28 13.60
C TYR A 165 0.42 6.69 15.00
N VAL A 166 1.58 6.17 15.43
CA VAL A 166 2.27 6.67 16.66
C VAL A 166 2.64 8.14 16.48
N CYS A 167 3.19 8.47 15.32
CA CYS A 167 3.88 9.73 15.07
C CYS A 167 3.09 10.57 14.04
N PRO A 168 2.81 11.85 14.35
CA PRO A 168 2.19 12.78 13.40
C PRO A 168 2.90 12.88 12.05
N ASN A 169 4.23 12.71 12.02
CA ASN A 169 5.01 12.77 10.79
C ASN A 169 4.67 11.61 9.82
N HIS A 170 4.32 10.42 10.34
CA HIS A 170 3.88 9.32 9.50
C HIS A 170 2.52 9.59 8.87
N LEU A 171 1.61 10.23 9.61
CA LEU A 171 0.33 10.68 9.06
C LEU A 171 0.56 11.70 7.95
N ALA A 172 1.41 12.72 8.19
CA ALA A 172 1.72 13.73 7.18
C ALA A 172 2.28 13.10 5.90
N GLY A 173 3.25 12.19 6.01
CA GLY A 173 3.80 11.47 4.86
C GLY A 173 2.76 10.62 4.12
N LEU A 174 1.86 9.95 4.85
CA LEU A 174 0.75 9.22 4.22
C LEU A 174 -0.16 10.17 3.44
N LEU A 175 -0.56 11.29 4.03
CA LEU A 175 -1.46 12.27 3.42
C LEU A 175 -0.82 13.00 2.23
N GLU A 176 0.49 13.21 2.27
CA GLU A 176 1.24 13.75 1.13
C GLU A 176 1.13 12.81 -0.08
N VAL A 177 1.44 11.52 0.12
CA VAL A 177 1.38 10.51 -0.95
C VAL A 177 -0.05 10.32 -1.46
N ILE A 178 -1.02 10.11 -0.56
CA ILE A 178 -2.43 9.92 -0.93
C ILE A 178 -3.00 11.19 -1.56
N GLY A 179 -2.63 12.37 -1.07
CA GLY A 179 -3.07 13.65 -1.59
C GLY A 179 -2.59 13.90 -3.02
N ILE A 180 -1.32 13.62 -3.31
CA ILE A 180 -0.78 13.69 -4.68
C ILE A 180 -1.51 12.70 -5.59
N ILE A 181 -1.73 11.47 -5.13
CA ILE A 181 -2.47 10.46 -5.89
C ILE A 181 -3.90 10.92 -6.17
N GLY A 182 -4.64 11.39 -5.16
CA GLY A 182 -6.02 11.86 -5.30
C GLY A 182 -6.12 13.06 -6.25
N LEU A 183 -5.24 14.05 -6.07
CA LEU A 183 -5.14 15.20 -6.97
C LEU A 183 -4.84 14.73 -8.40
N SER A 184 -3.97 13.74 -8.57
CA SER A 184 -3.67 13.20 -9.89
C SER A 184 -4.89 12.55 -10.56
N MET A 185 -5.71 11.85 -9.78
CA MET A 185 -6.94 11.24 -10.29
C MET A 185 -7.91 12.34 -10.72
N ASP A 186 -8.13 13.37 -9.93
CA ASP A 186 -9.09 14.43 -10.26
C ASP A 186 -8.65 15.28 -11.45
N CYS A 187 -7.36 15.63 -11.51
CA CYS A 187 -6.81 16.48 -12.58
C CYS A 187 -6.67 15.73 -13.91
N TRP A 188 -6.08 14.52 -13.93
CA TRP A 188 -5.80 13.80 -15.18
C TRP A 188 -6.92 12.88 -15.64
N SER A 189 -7.83 12.40 -14.76
CA SER A 189 -8.93 11.54 -15.23
C SER A 189 -9.85 12.26 -16.21
N ARG A 190 -10.09 13.55 -15.97
CA ARG A 190 -10.94 14.43 -16.79
C ARG A 190 -10.25 14.98 -18.04
N TRP A 191 -8.94 14.77 -18.20
CA TRP A 191 -8.22 15.23 -19.38
C TRP A 191 -8.69 14.47 -20.62
N PRO A 192 -8.97 15.16 -21.75
CA PRO A 192 -9.26 14.49 -23.02
C PRO A 192 -8.13 13.55 -23.48
N VAL A 193 -8.50 12.51 -24.24
CA VAL A 193 -7.61 11.39 -24.61
C VAL A 193 -6.32 11.85 -25.31
N TRP A 194 -6.35 12.92 -26.10
CA TRP A 194 -5.16 13.45 -26.77
C TRP A 194 -4.07 13.90 -25.79
N GLY A 195 -4.45 14.48 -24.65
CA GLY A 195 -3.49 14.85 -23.60
C GLY A 195 -2.98 13.68 -22.76
N LYS A 196 -3.56 12.48 -22.94
CA LYS A 196 -3.09 11.22 -22.31
C LYS A 196 -2.11 10.44 -23.19
N MET A 197 -1.96 10.82 -24.46
CA MET A 197 -1.12 10.12 -25.46
C MET A 197 0.19 10.83 -25.76
N CYS A 198 0.37 12.06 -25.29
CA CYS A 198 1.64 12.80 -25.33
C CYS A 198 2.55 12.36 -24.16
#